data_AF-A0AAW0X7Q2-F1
#
_entry.id   AF-A0AAW0X7Q2-F1
#
_cell.length_a   1.000
_cell.length_b   1.000
_cell.length_c   1.000
_cell.angle_alpha   90.00
_cell.angle_beta   90.00
_cell.angle_gamma   90.00
#
_symmetry.space_group_name_H-M   'P 1'
#
loop_
_entity.id
_entity.type
_entity.pdbx_description
1 polymer ?
#
loop_
_entity_poly.entity_id
_entity_poly.type
_entity_poly.pdbx_seq_one_letter_code
_entity_poly.pdbx_strand_id
1 'polypeptide(L)'
;VVYPGWASCGTGTAVMDTLTFFNNVLSVTVIFAAFWYSCNDGDSLLLRERLQDVLQAMLEVEQQHSVGEVRIAVGYGACKDIFVQGSDLMGVMTPPQRTAHFNRIDSMKQLKEMYALFYTAGSAADLRRRTSDRHTSSSRVRGDETESDEDIHLIIEYKAGESWGTYQAPRANRFIIHSDDNNPVLSTVEDFGGQLEAFKPNLFVVGGLQMMDNFPFPPGSYAIYCSFICVFCIILILYYTTLCICYI
;
A
#
# COMPACT_ATOMS: atom_id res chain seq x y z
N VAL A 1 95.72 -16.50 15.03
CA VAL A 1 95.01 -16.48 16.32
C VAL A 1 93.56 -16.88 16.04
N VAL A 2 93.12 -17.99 16.62
CA VAL A 2 91.80 -18.63 16.38
C VAL A 2 90.75 -18.02 17.32
N TYR A 3 89.50 -17.96 16.84
CA TYR A 3 88.20 -18.19 17.54
C TYR A 3 87.12 -17.10 17.39
N PRO A 4 85.83 -17.52 17.39
CA PRO A 4 84.78 -17.06 16.48
C PRO A 4 83.54 -16.55 17.26
N GLY A 5 82.44 -16.29 16.56
CA GLY A 5 81.10 -16.19 17.16
C GLY A 5 80.08 -15.76 16.09
N TRP A 6 79.35 -16.67 15.44
CA TRP A 6 78.09 -17.30 15.91
C TRP A 6 77.07 -16.23 16.35
N ALA A 7 75.84 -16.16 15.86
CA ALA A 7 75.12 -16.86 14.81
C ALA A 7 73.89 -15.99 14.51
N SER A 8 73.58 -15.69 13.25
CA SER A 8 72.23 -15.21 12.91
C SER A 8 71.40 -16.40 12.46
N CYS A 9 70.38 -16.64 13.26
CA CYS A 9 69.34 -17.66 13.20
C CYS A 9 68.76 -17.84 11.78
N GLY A 10 69.08 -18.97 11.14
CA GLY A 10 68.53 -19.40 9.85
C GLY A 10 67.33 -20.33 9.96
N THR A 11 66.63 -20.37 11.11
CA THR A 11 65.56 -21.33 11.38
C THR A 11 64.15 -20.70 11.44
N GLY A 12 64.03 -19.39 11.24
CA GLY A 12 62.75 -18.67 11.34
C GLY A 12 61.90 -18.66 10.05
N THR A 13 62.52 -18.73 8.87
CA THR A 13 61.80 -18.61 7.60
C THR A 13 61.03 -19.89 7.27
N ALA A 14 61.66 -21.06 7.39
CA ALA A 14 61.01 -22.33 7.07
C ALA A 14 59.78 -22.65 7.94
N VAL A 15 59.80 -22.25 9.22
CA VAL A 15 58.66 -22.44 10.15
C VAL A 15 57.52 -21.45 9.83
N MET A 16 57.85 -20.21 9.43
CA MET A 16 56.86 -19.21 9.06
C MET A 16 56.23 -19.50 7.69
N ASP A 17 57.01 -20.04 6.75
CA ASP A 17 56.56 -20.46 5.42
C ASP A 17 55.64 -21.69 5.50
N THR A 18 55.91 -22.62 6.43
CA THR A 18 55.01 -23.76 6.68
C THR A 18 53.70 -23.31 7.33
N LEU A 19 53.75 -22.43 8.33
CA LEU A 19 52.53 -21.88 8.95
C LEU A 19 51.65 -21.08 7.97
N THR A 20 52.26 -20.29 7.09
CA THR A 20 51.51 -19.54 6.05
C THR A 20 50.92 -20.48 5.01
N PHE A 21 51.61 -21.56 4.63
CA PHE A 21 51.04 -22.60 3.77
C PHE A 21 49.80 -23.26 4.38
N PHE A 22 49.87 -23.68 5.66
CA PHE A 22 48.72 -24.29 6.35
C PHE A 22 47.53 -23.32 6.49
N ASN A 23 47.79 -22.04 6.78
CA ASN A 23 46.74 -21.02 6.86
C ASN A 23 46.07 -20.78 5.50
N ASN A 24 46.84 -20.73 4.41
CA ASN A 24 46.29 -20.59 3.07
C ASN A 24 45.44 -21.80 2.70
N VAL A 25 45.91 -23.02 2.96
CA VAL A 25 45.13 -24.25 2.71
C VAL A 25 43.85 -24.26 3.54
N LEU A 26 43.90 -23.90 4.82
CA LEU A 26 42.72 -23.82 5.68
C LEU A 26 41.73 -22.77 5.16
N SER A 27 42.21 -21.59 4.76
CA SER A 27 41.37 -20.52 4.21
C SER A 27 40.67 -20.93 2.92
N VAL A 28 41.39 -21.58 2.00
CA VAL A 28 40.83 -22.09 0.74
C VAL A 28 39.81 -23.20 1.03
N THR A 29 40.10 -24.07 2.00
CA THR A 29 39.18 -25.13 2.41
C THR A 29 37.89 -24.57 3.02
N VAL A 30 38.00 -23.53 3.87
CA VAL A 30 36.84 -22.85 4.46
C VAL A 30 36.03 -22.13 3.39
N ILE A 31 36.67 -21.46 2.43
CA ILE A 31 35.98 -20.82 1.30
C ILE A 31 35.27 -21.88 0.44
N PHE A 32 35.91 -23.01 0.16
CA PHE A 32 35.27 -24.12 -0.57
C PHE A 32 34.10 -24.72 0.20
N ALA A 33 34.24 -24.93 1.51
CA ALA A 33 33.18 -25.43 2.37
C ALA A 33 32.01 -24.43 2.46
N ALA A 34 32.30 -23.13 2.56
CA ALA A 34 31.29 -22.07 2.56
C ALA A 34 30.60 -21.93 1.20
N PHE A 35 31.34 -22.03 0.10
CA PHE A 35 30.78 -22.06 -1.25
C PHE A 35 29.92 -23.31 -1.46
N TRP A 36 30.38 -24.48 -1.00
CA TRP A 36 29.60 -25.71 -1.06
C TRP A 36 28.33 -25.61 -0.22
N TYR A 37 28.40 -25.07 1.00
CA TYR A 37 27.24 -24.86 1.86
C TYR A 37 26.28 -23.82 1.26
N SER A 38 26.80 -22.73 0.68
CA SER A 38 25.99 -21.69 0.03
C SER A 38 25.36 -22.17 -1.29
N CYS A 39 26.01 -23.06 -2.02
CA CYS A 39 25.45 -23.66 -3.24
C CYS A 39 24.49 -24.82 -2.93
N ASN A 40 24.67 -25.48 -1.79
CA ASN A 40 23.83 -26.57 -1.31
C ASN A 40 22.83 -26.10 -0.24
N ASP A 41 22.56 -24.79 -0.17
CA ASP A 41 21.55 -24.18 0.70
C ASP A 41 20.15 -24.57 0.20
N GLY A 42 19.82 -25.84 0.49
CA GLY A 42 18.64 -26.56 0.03
C GLY A 42 17.34 -25.98 0.54
N ASP A 43 17.38 -25.04 1.49
CA ASP A 43 16.21 -24.31 1.98
C ASP A 43 15.51 -23.55 0.86
N SER A 44 16.27 -22.96 -0.07
CA SER A 44 15.69 -22.25 -1.21
C SER A 44 15.05 -23.20 -2.24
N LEU A 45 15.54 -24.44 -2.35
CA LEU A 45 14.97 -25.48 -3.21
C LEU A 45 13.71 -26.10 -2.57
N LEU A 46 13.77 -26.40 -1.27
CA LEU A 46 12.69 -26.95 -0.46
C LEU A 46 11.52 -25.96 -0.32
N LEU A 47 11.81 -24.65 -0.23
CA LEU A 47 10.78 -23.61 -0.23
C LEU A 47 10.06 -23.53 -1.57
N ARG A 48 10.79 -23.66 -2.68
CA ARG A 48 10.20 -23.68 -4.03
C ARG A 48 9.33 -24.90 -4.26
N GLU A 49 9.80 -26.08 -3.84
CA GLU A 49 9.04 -27.32 -3.92
C GLU A 49 7.74 -27.22 -3.12
N ARG A 50 7.81 -26.75 -1.87
CA ARG A 50 6.60 -26.51 -1.06
C ARG A 50 5.66 -25.49 -1.67
N LEU A 51 6.18 -24.39 -2.21
CA LEU A 51 5.35 -23.39 -2.89
C LEU A 51 4.63 -24.02 -4.09
N GLN A 52 5.34 -24.83 -4.85
CA GLN A 52 4.81 -25.52 -6.01
C GLN A 52 3.75 -26.55 -5.62
N ASP A 53 3.97 -27.31 -4.54
CA ASP A 53 2.98 -28.25 -3.99
C ASP A 53 1.72 -27.53 -3.50
N VAL A 54 1.86 -26.39 -2.83
CA VAL A 54 0.71 -25.59 -2.35
C VAL A 54 -0.08 -25.04 -3.54
N LEU A 55 0.61 -24.48 -4.54
CA LEU A 55 -0.03 -23.97 -5.75
C LEU A 55 -0.74 -25.09 -6.50
N GLN A 56 -0.10 -26.25 -6.62
CA GLN A 56 -0.67 -27.42 -7.27
C GLN A 56 -1.93 -27.91 -6.53
N ALA A 57 -1.88 -28.00 -5.19
CA ALA A 57 -3.03 -28.37 -4.38
C ALA A 57 -4.18 -27.35 -4.50
N MET A 58 -3.87 -26.05 -4.55
CA MET A 58 -4.87 -25.01 -4.78
C MET A 58 -5.52 -25.13 -6.16
N LEU A 59 -4.73 -25.39 -7.21
CA LEU A 59 -5.22 -25.60 -8.57
C LEU A 59 -6.08 -26.87 -8.68
N GLU A 60 -5.70 -27.94 -7.99
CA GLU A 60 -6.50 -29.17 -7.94
C GLU A 60 -7.86 -28.93 -7.26
N VAL A 61 -7.88 -28.15 -6.17
CA VAL A 61 -9.14 -27.75 -5.51
C VAL A 61 -9.98 -26.87 -6.44
N GLU A 62 -9.38 -25.93 -7.17
CA GLU A 62 -10.07 -25.09 -8.15
C GLU A 62 -10.71 -25.95 -9.26
N GLN A 63 -9.95 -26.87 -9.83
CA GLN A 63 -10.44 -27.77 -10.89
C GLN A 63 -11.55 -28.71 -10.41
N GLN A 64 -11.50 -29.15 -9.16
CA GLN A 64 -12.55 -29.99 -8.57
C GLN A 64 -13.86 -29.24 -8.33
N HIS A 65 -13.80 -27.90 -8.22
CA HIS A 65 -14.97 -27.05 -7.94
C HIS A 65 -15.25 -26.10 -9.11
N SER A 66 -15.51 -26.66 -10.30
CA SER A 66 -15.91 -25.84 -11.45
C SER A 66 -17.25 -25.17 -11.16
N VAL A 67 -17.23 -23.86 -11.00
CA VAL A 67 -18.45 -23.05 -11.01
C VAL A 67 -18.80 -22.79 -12.48
N GLY A 68 -20.07 -22.96 -12.87
CA GLY A 68 -20.54 -22.63 -14.21
C GLY A 68 -20.41 -21.14 -14.51
N GLU A 69 -21.00 -20.65 -15.61
CA GLU A 69 -21.00 -19.21 -15.89
C GLU A 69 -21.75 -18.45 -14.78
N VAL A 70 -21.01 -17.67 -13.99
CA VAL A 70 -21.55 -16.82 -12.92
C VAL A 70 -21.42 -15.36 -13.36
N ARG A 71 -22.54 -14.63 -13.36
CA ARG A 71 -22.52 -13.17 -13.49
C ARG A 71 -22.30 -12.55 -12.12
N ILE A 72 -21.14 -11.94 -11.89
CA ILE A 72 -20.78 -11.32 -10.62
C ILE A 72 -20.79 -9.80 -10.83
N ALA A 73 -21.57 -9.10 -10.00
CA ALA A 73 -21.52 -7.64 -9.91
C ALA A 73 -20.68 -7.24 -8.70
N VAL A 74 -19.82 -6.24 -8.86
CA VAL A 74 -18.94 -5.71 -7.80
C VAL A 74 -19.06 -4.20 -7.78
N GLY A 75 -19.29 -3.62 -6.59
CA GLY A 75 -19.34 -2.18 -6.33
C GLY A 75 -19.10 -1.91 -4.83
N TYR A 76 -19.01 -0.69 -4.33
CA TYR A 76 -19.09 0.62 -4.99
C TYR A 76 -17.75 1.37 -5.02
N GLY A 77 -16.78 0.95 -4.19
CA GLY A 77 -15.50 1.63 -4.08
C GLY A 77 -14.63 1.42 -5.33
N ALA A 78 -14.50 2.45 -6.15
CA ALA A 78 -13.62 2.49 -7.30
C ALA A 78 -12.77 3.76 -7.24
N CYS A 79 -11.45 3.60 -7.37
CA CYS A 79 -10.52 4.72 -7.36
C CYS A 79 -9.37 4.46 -8.34
N LYS A 80 -8.65 5.52 -8.67
CA LYS A 80 -7.50 5.46 -9.56
C LYS A 80 -6.23 5.77 -8.79
N ASP A 81 -5.45 4.73 -8.54
CA ASP A 81 -4.16 4.85 -7.86
C ASP A 81 -3.05 5.20 -8.86
N ILE A 82 -2.39 6.34 -8.65
CA ILE A 82 -1.23 6.82 -9.40
C ILE A 82 0.00 6.72 -8.51
N PHE A 83 0.91 5.82 -8.87
CA PHE A 83 2.17 5.61 -8.16
C PHE A 83 3.28 6.49 -8.77
N VAL A 84 3.98 7.23 -7.91
CA VAL A 84 5.09 8.10 -8.32
C VAL A 84 6.25 7.95 -7.33
N GLN A 85 7.47 7.88 -7.84
CA GLN A 85 8.67 7.92 -7.01
C GLN A 85 8.85 9.34 -6.43
N GLY A 86 9.04 9.43 -5.12
CA GLY A 86 9.23 10.70 -4.40
C GLY A 86 10.39 11.53 -4.93
N SER A 87 11.49 10.90 -5.33
CA SER A 87 12.62 11.58 -5.98
C SER A 87 12.22 12.32 -7.25
N ASP A 88 11.27 11.78 -8.03
CA ASP A 88 10.93 12.30 -9.35
C ASP A 88 9.99 13.50 -9.21
N LEU A 89 9.05 13.44 -8.26
CA LEU A 89 8.09 14.50 -8.01
C LEU A 89 8.66 15.59 -7.06
N MET A 90 9.27 15.19 -5.95
CA MET A 90 9.73 16.10 -4.90
C MET A 90 11.17 16.55 -5.13
N GLY A 91 11.99 15.79 -5.87
CA GLY A 91 13.39 16.14 -6.14
C GLY A 91 13.55 17.41 -6.99
N VAL A 92 12.55 17.76 -7.81
CA VAL A 92 12.53 19.04 -8.55
C VAL A 92 12.06 20.22 -7.69
N MET A 93 11.55 19.96 -6.48
CA MET A 93 11.01 20.98 -5.59
C MET A 93 11.98 21.38 -4.49
N THR A 94 11.97 22.66 -4.13
CA THR A 94 12.74 23.14 -2.97
C THR A 94 12.12 22.63 -1.66
N PRO A 95 12.92 21.93 -0.81
CA PRO A 95 12.43 21.42 0.47
C PRO A 95 12.03 22.57 1.40
N PRO A 96 11.01 22.37 2.24
CA PRO A 96 10.56 23.40 3.17
C PRO A 96 11.61 23.60 4.28
N GLN A 97 11.58 24.77 4.93
CA GLN A 97 12.48 25.07 6.06
C GLN A 97 12.00 24.44 7.38
N ARG A 98 10.74 24.03 7.44
CA ARG A 98 10.10 23.43 8.62
C ARG A 98 9.14 22.33 8.20
N THR A 99 8.84 21.44 9.13
CA THR A 99 7.79 20.43 9.00
C THR A 99 6.55 20.88 9.77
N ALA A 100 5.37 20.53 9.28
CA ALA A 100 4.10 20.86 9.97
C ALA A 100 3.02 19.84 9.62
N HIS A 101 2.15 19.54 10.58
CA HIS A 101 1.00 18.68 10.40
C HIS A 101 -0.25 19.51 10.08
N PHE A 102 -1.02 19.09 9.07
CA PHE A 102 -2.30 19.68 8.68
C PHE A 102 -3.36 18.59 8.55
N ASN A 103 -4.60 18.86 8.92
CA ASN A 103 -5.68 17.87 8.69
C ASN A 103 -6.13 17.82 7.23
N ARG A 104 -5.74 18.81 6.42
CA ARG A 104 -6.09 18.97 5.00
C ARG A 104 -4.98 19.71 4.28
N ILE A 105 -4.77 19.38 3.01
CA ILE A 105 -3.79 20.05 2.14
C ILE A 105 -4.52 20.97 1.15
N ASP A 106 -4.33 22.28 1.32
CA ASP A 106 -4.91 23.32 0.46
C ASP A 106 -3.85 24.02 -0.41
N SER A 107 -2.55 23.88 -0.10
CA SER A 107 -1.48 24.55 -0.84
C SER A 107 -0.26 23.67 -1.06
N MET A 108 0.54 24.00 -2.08
CA MET A 108 1.82 23.34 -2.32
C MET A 108 2.79 23.49 -1.14
N LYS A 109 2.72 24.61 -0.40
CA LYS A 109 3.54 24.81 0.80
C LYS A 109 3.17 23.80 1.89
N GLN A 110 1.88 23.63 2.18
CA GLN A 110 1.40 22.65 3.16
C GLN A 110 1.74 21.23 2.75
N LEU A 111 1.59 20.91 1.45
CA LEU A 111 1.99 19.61 0.91
C LEU A 111 3.46 19.31 1.22
N LYS A 112 4.36 20.26 0.95
CA LYS A 112 5.79 20.10 1.22
C LYS A 112 6.09 19.98 2.71
N GLU A 113 5.54 20.86 3.55
CA GLU A 113 5.74 20.85 5.01
C GLU A 113 5.24 19.53 5.64
N MET A 114 4.15 18.98 5.11
CA MET A 114 3.56 17.72 5.56
C MET A 114 4.32 16.50 5.04
N TYR A 115 4.66 16.47 3.75
CA TYR A 115 5.48 15.41 3.18
C TYR A 115 6.81 15.31 3.94
N ALA A 116 7.49 16.44 4.19
CA ALA A 116 8.74 16.45 4.96
C ALA A 116 8.57 15.89 6.39
N LEU A 117 7.42 16.12 7.03
CA LEU A 117 7.11 15.55 8.35
C LEU A 117 7.08 14.01 8.31
N PHE A 118 6.31 13.42 7.39
CA PHE A 118 6.18 11.96 7.28
C PHE A 118 7.40 11.29 6.68
N TYR A 119 8.09 11.98 5.78
CA TYR A 119 9.34 11.55 5.19
C TYR A 119 10.42 11.37 6.27
N THR A 120 10.62 12.38 7.13
CA THR A 120 11.57 12.29 8.25
C THR A 120 11.16 11.32 9.35
N ALA A 121 9.86 11.24 9.63
CA ALA A 121 9.33 10.26 10.58
C ALA A 121 9.33 8.82 10.05
N GLY A 122 9.50 8.63 8.73
CA GLY A 122 9.38 7.32 8.08
C GLY A 122 7.99 6.70 8.22
N SER A 123 6.96 7.50 8.47
CA SER A 123 5.58 7.05 8.74
C SER A 123 4.71 7.16 7.48
N ALA A 124 3.71 6.30 7.37
CA ALA A 124 2.73 6.40 6.29
C ALA A 124 1.71 7.49 6.62
N ALA A 125 1.20 8.17 5.60
CA ALA A 125 0.13 9.14 5.75
C ALA A 125 -0.90 8.98 4.64
N ASP A 126 -2.15 9.25 4.97
CA ASP A 126 -3.26 9.37 4.02
C ASP A 126 -3.97 10.69 4.28
N LEU A 127 -4.04 11.55 3.25
CA LEU A 127 -4.52 12.91 3.41
C LEU A 127 -5.40 13.40 2.25
N ARG A 128 -6.47 14.09 2.64
CA ARG A 128 -7.38 14.77 1.72
C ARG A 128 -6.80 16.10 1.22
N ARG A 129 -6.79 16.27 -0.10
CA ARG A 129 -6.50 17.54 -0.78
C ARG A 129 -7.79 18.24 -1.21
N ARG A 130 -7.81 19.57 -1.25
CA ARG A 130 -8.91 20.36 -1.85
C ARG A 130 -8.78 20.47 -3.37
N THR A 131 -9.85 20.21 -4.08
CA THR A 131 -9.98 20.28 -5.56
C THR A 131 -10.13 21.69 -6.14
N SER A 132 -10.08 22.77 -5.35
CA SER A 132 -10.41 24.12 -5.87
C SER A 132 -9.40 24.73 -6.84
N ASP A 133 -8.23 24.11 -7.03
CA ASP A 133 -7.21 24.56 -7.99
C ASP A 133 -6.81 23.41 -8.92
N ARG A 134 -7.68 23.06 -9.88
CA ARG A 134 -7.29 22.26 -11.05
C ARG A 134 -6.71 23.25 -12.07
N HIS A 135 -5.39 23.42 -12.08
CA HIS A 135 -4.69 24.13 -13.15
C HIS A 135 -4.92 23.33 -14.45
N THR A 136 -5.62 23.94 -15.40
CA THR A 136 -5.79 23.43 -16.77
C THR A 136 -4.44 23.51 -17.49
N SER A 137 -3.55 22.56 -17.24
CA SER A 137 -2.43 22.30 -18.16
C SER A 137 -2.98 21.62 -19.41
N SER A 138 -2.96 22.38 -20.49
CA SER A 138 -3.44 22.03 -21.82
C SER A 138 -2.75 20.79 -22.39
N SER A 139 -3.40 19.64 -22.31
CA SER A 139 -3.28 18.59 -23.31
C SER A 139 -4.67 18.01 -23.55
N ARG A 140 -5.41 18.63 -24.48
CA ARG A 140 -6.64 18.08 -25.05
C ARG A 140 -6.29 16.80 -25.81
N VAL A 141 -6.39 15.66 -25.15
CA VAL A 141 -6.62 14.37 -25.83
C VAL A 141 -8.13 14.23 -25.91
N ARG A 142 -8.63 14.26 -27.15
CA ARG A 142 -10.06 14.19 -27.46
C ARG A 142 -10.54 12.76 -27.15
N GLY A 143 -11.26 12.61 -26.04
CA GLY A 143 -11.98 11.41 -25.60
C GLY A 143 -13.21 11.87 -24.84
N ASP A 144 -14.30 11.14 -25.02
CA ASP A 144 -15.69 11.43 -24.68
C ASP A 144 -15.96 12.25 -23.40
N GLU A 145 -16.90 13.19 -23.48
CA GLU A 145 -17.32 14.07 -22.39
C GLU A 145 -18.23 13.31 -21.40
N THR A 146 -17.62 12.47 -20.58
CA THR A 146 -18.17 12.05 -19.28
C THR A 146 -17.05 12.10 -18.26
N GLU A 147 -16.53 13.30 -17.98
CA GLU A 147 -15.68 13.53 -16.81
C GLU A 147 -16.57 13.54 -15.55
N SER A 148 -16.97 12.35 -15.10
CA SER A 148 -17.19 12.15 -13.67
C SER A 148 -15.84 12.40 -12.99
N ASP A 149 -15.81 13.22 -11.96
CA ASP A 149 -14.63 13.47 -11.14
C ASP A 149 -14.00 12.15 -10.69
N GLU A 150 -13.00 11.64 -11.43
CA GLU A 150 -12.31 10.41 -11.06
C GLU A 150 -11.62 10.63 -9.71
N ASP A 151 -11.95 9.82 -8.71
CA ASP A 151 -11.27 9.85 -7.41
C ASP A 151 -9.83 9.34 -7.59
N ILE A 152 -8.89 10.28 -7.68
CA ILE A 152 -7.47 10.00 -7.88
C ILE A 152 -6.75 9.94 -6.54
N HIS A 153 -6.01 8.85 -6.33
CA HIS A 153 -5.09 8.65 -5.23
C HIS A 153 -3.66 8.77 -5.74
N LEU A 154 -2.97 9.84 -5.35
CA LEU A 154 -1.55 10.01 -5.63
C LEU A 154 -0.74 9.37 -4.51
N ILE A 155 0.01 8.31 -4.84
CA ILE A 155 0.86 7.56 -3.92
C ILE A 155 2.32 7.91 -4.23
N ILE A 156 2.96 8.62 -3.30
CA ILE A 156 4.35 9.07 -3.44
C ILE A 156 5.25 8.15 -2.60
N GLU A 157 6.09 7.35 -3.26
CA GLU A 157 6.93 6.35 -2.61
C GLU A 157 8.39 6.82 -2.44
N TYR A 158 8.97 6.58 -1.28
CA TYR A 158 10.37 6.91 -0.98
C TYR A 158 11.09 5.75 -0.31
N LYS A 159 12.41 5.66 -0.54
CA LYS A 159 13.27 4.57 -0.08
C LYS A 159 13.93 4.90 1.25
N ALA A 160 14.38 3.86 1.96
CA ALA A 160 15.18 4.03 3.16
C ALA A 160 16.52 4.69 2.83
N GLY A 161 16.93 5.67 3.64
CA GLY A 161 18.18 6.42 3.48
C GLY A 161 18.13 7.50 2.40
N GLU A 162 17.02 7.63 1.66
CA GLU A 162 16.84 8.66 0.64
C GLU A 162 16.83 10.06 1.29
N SER A 163 17.49 11.03 0.67
CA SER A 163 17.61 12.40 1.19
C SER A 163 16.91 13.41 0.30
N TRP A 164 16.16 14.32 0.93
CA TRP A 164 15.53 15.46 0.28
C TRP A 164 15.91 16.74 1.03
N GLY A 165 16.95 17.42 0.53
CA GLY A 165 17.56 18.55 1.24
C GLY A 165 18.19 18.13 2.56
N THR A 166 17.71 18.71 3.66
CA THR A 166 18.15 18.38 5.02
C THR A 166 17.39 17.20 5.64
N TYR A 167 16.39 16.67 4.94
CA TYR A 167 15.53 15.60 5.43
C TYR A 167 16.00 14.26 4.89
N GLN A 168 15.99 13.23 5.74
CA GLN A 168 16.34 11.87 5.36
C GLN A 168 15.24 10.91 5.82
N ALA A 169 14.88 9.95 4.96
CA ALA A 169 13.91 8.92 5.29
C ALA A 169 14.58 7.77 6.07
N PRO A 170 14.17 7.46 7.30
CA PRO A 170 14.77 6.37 8.08
C PRO A 170 14.37 4.98 7.56
N ARG A 171 13.25 4.89 6.82
CA ARG A 171 12.73 3.65 6.24
C ARG A 171 11.96 3.93 4.96
N ALA A 172 11.82 2.91 4.13
CA ALA A 172 10.97 2.98 2.94
C ALA A 172 9.50 3.08 3.37
N ASN A 173 8.77 4.04 2.80
CA ASN A 173 7.35 4.23 3.04
C ASN A 173 6.70 5.03 1.90
N ARG A 174 5.39 5.26 1.99
CA ARG A 174 4.60 6.01 1.02
C ARG A 174 3.77 7.11 1.68
N PHE A 175 3.62 8.22 0.97
CA PHE A 175 2.76 9.34 1.32
C PHE A 175 1.61 9.40 0.32
N ILE A 176 0.38 9.21 0.80
CA ILE A 176 -0.83 9.12 -0.03
C ILE A 176 -1.60 10.43 0.07
N ILE A 177 -1.99 10.97 -1.07
CA ILE A 177 -2.82 12.17 -1.19
C ILE A 177 -3.99 11.83 -2.10
N HIS A 178 -5.20 12.08 -1.64
CA HIS A 178 -6.40 11.82 -2.42
C HIS A 178 -7.34 13.02 -2.40
N SER A 179 -8.19 13.11 -3.42
CA SER A 179 -9.37 13.98 -3.40
C SER A 179 -10.59 13.15 -3.71
N ASP A 180 -10.93 12.26 -2.78
CA ASP A 180 -12.05 11.36 -2.94
C ASP A 180 -13.34 12.03 -2.45
N ASP A 181 -14.14 12.55 -3.37
CA ASP A 181 -15.40 13.22 -3.08
C ASP A 181 -16.61 12.28 -3.26
N ASN A 182 -16.49 11.19 -4.03
CA ASN A 182 -17.61 10.32 -4.43
C ASN A 182 -17.70 9.01 -3.64
N ASN A 183 -16.59 8.32 -3.33
CA ASN A 183 -16.66 7.03 -2.64
C ASN A 183 -17.25 7.11 -1.22
N PRO A 184 -16.93 8.14 -0.39
CA PRO A 184 -17.51 8.25 0.95
C PRO A 184 -19.02 8.49 0.99
N VAL A 185 -19.57 9.07 -0.08
CA VAL A 185 -21.02 9.34 -0.22
C VAL A 185 -21.73 8.27 -1.05
N LEU A 186 -20.98 7.31 -1.62
CA LEU A 186 -21.47 6.27 -2.51
C LEU A 186 -22.34 6.83 -3.65
N SER A 187 -21.93 7.95 -4.27
CA SER A 187 -22.74 8.65 -5.29
C SER A 187 -23.03 7.82 -6.55
N THR A 188 -22.38 6.67 -6.70
CA THR A 188 -22.57 5.72 -7.81
C THR A 188 -23.64 4.66 -7.53
N VAL A 189 -24.26 4.66 -6.34
CA VAL A 189 -25.26 3.65 -5.93
C VAL A 189 -26.49 3.66 -6.83
N GLU A 190 -27.03 4.85 -7.12
CA GLU A 190 -28.26 5.00 -7.90
C GLU A 190 -28.06 4.54 -9.35
N ASP A 191 -26.95 4.96 -9.98
CA ASP A 191 -26.64 4.60 -11.36
C ASP A 191 -26.32 3.11 -11.51
N PHE A 192 -25.60 2.54 -10.53
CA PHE A 192 -25.28 1.12 -10.51
C PHE A 192 -26.51 0.25 -10.25
N GLY A 193 -27.49 0.75 -9.49
CA GLY A 193 -28.79 0.11 -9.29
C GLY A 193 -29.52 -0.18 -10.59
N GLY A 194 -29.53 0.78 -11.53
CA GLY A 194 -30.11 0.59 -12.86
C GLY A 194 -29.37 -0.44 -13.71
N GLN A 195 -28.04 -0.53 -13.56
CA GLN A 195 -27.23 -1.51 -14.26
C GLN A 195 -27.40 -2.93 -13.69
N LEU A 196 -27.61 -3.06 -12.38
CA LEU A 196 -27.87 -4.35 -11.72
C LEU A 196 -29.14 -5.03 -12.26
N GLU A 197 -30.20 -4.25 -12.55
CA GLU A 197 -31.46 -4.78 -13.08
C GLU A 197 -31.30 -5.37 -14.49
N ALA A 198 -30.51 -4.70 -15.34
CA ALA A 198 -30.18 -5.19 -16.68
C ALA A 198 -29.19 -6.38 -16.64
N PHE A 199 -28.20 -6.33 -15.76
CA PHE A 199 -27.11 -7.31 -15.66
C PHE A 199 -27.55 -8.64 -15.01
N LYS A 200 -28.57 -8.61 -14.13
CA LYS A 200 -29.13 -9.79 -13.43
C LYS A 200 -28.04 -10.70 -12.84
N PRO A 201 -27.21 -10.19 -11.91
CA PRO A 201 -26.11 -10.97 -11.36
C PRO A 201 -26.61 -12.17 -10.56
N ASN A 202 -25.83 -13.25 -10.56
CA ASN A 202 -26.00 -14.39 -9.67
C ASN A 202 -25.43 -14.12 -8.28
N LEU A 203 -24.43 -13.23 -8.20
CA LEU A 203 -23.76 -12.81 -6.96
C LEU A 203 -23.46 -11.31 -7.03
N PHE A 204 -23.80 -10.60 -5.96
CA PHE A 204 -23.45 -9.19 -5.79
C PHE A 204 -22.49 -9.04 -4.61
N VAL A 205 -21.30 -8.50 -4.88
CA VAL A 205 -20.27 -8.22 -3.88
C VAL A 205 -20.23 -6.73 -3.60
N VAL A 206 -20.40 -6.38 -2.32
CA VAL A 206 -20.35 -4.99 -1.86
C VAL A 206 -19.04 -4.75 -1.10
N GLY A 207 -18.28 -3.77 -1.56
CA GLY A 207 -17.07 -3.27 -0.93
C GLY A 207 -17.04 -1.74 -0.91
N GLY A 208 -16.12 -1.17 -0.11
CA GLY A 208 -15.93 0.28 -0.02
C GLY A 208 -16.82 0.98 1.02
N LEU A 209 -17.72 0.27 1.70
CA LEU A 209 -18.57 0.85 2.76
C LEU A 209 -17.77 1.48 3.91
N GLN A 210 -16.56 0.97 4.18
CA GLN A 210 -15.67 1.53 5.19
C GLN A 210 -15.24 2.98 4.88
N MET A 211 -15.33 3.41 3.61
CA MET A 211 -14.99 4.77 3.20
C MET A 211 -16.04 5.80 3.65
N MET A 212 -17.21 5.33 4.10
CA MET A 212 -18.26 6.19 4.69
C MET A 212 -17.96 6.58 6.14
N ASP A 213 -16.99 5.94 6.80
CA ASP A 213 -16.73 6.17 8.22
C ASP A 213 -16.15 7.58 8.45
N ASN A 214 -16.69 8.26 9.47
CA ASN A 214 -16.31 9.60 9.88
C ASN A 214 -16.28 10.66 8.76
N PHE A 215 -17.02 10.44 7.65
CA PHE A 215 -17.09 11.40 6.56
C PHE A 215 -17.93 12.62 7.00
N PRO A 216 -17.41 13.86 6.91
CA PRO A 216 -18.13 15.03 7.38
C PRO A 216 -19.24 15.40 6.38
N PHE A 217 -20.47 14.96 6.64
CA PHE A 217 -21.61 15.40 5.84
C PHE A 217 -21.99 16.84 6.22
N PRO A 218 -22.35 17.69 5.23
CA PRO A 218 -22.79 19.05 5.50
C PRO A 218 -24.03 19.05 6.42
N PRO A 219 -24.11 20.02 7.36
CA PRO A 219 -25.22 20.10 8.30
C PRO A 219 -26.56 20.22 7.53
N GLY A 220 -27.45 19.26 7.75
CA GLY A 220 -28.72 19.12 7.03
C GLY A 220 -28.91 17.77 6.32
N SER A 221 -27.82 17.06 6.01
CA SER A 221 -27.86 15.76 5.29
C SER A 221 -28.40 14.60 6.16
N TYR A 222 -28.27 14.72 7.49
CA TYR A 222 -28.74 13.71 8.46
C TYR A 222 -30.25 13.73 8.71
N ALA A 223 -30.95 14.80 8.29
CA ALA A 223 -32.35 15.04 8.65
C ALA A 223 -33.34 14.12 7.89
N ILE A 224 -32.97 13.67 6.70
CA ILE A 224 -33.86 12.88 5.83
C ILE A 224 -33.89 11.42 6.29
N TYR A 225 -32.75 10.84 6.66
CA TYR A 225 -32.67 9.42 7.06
C TYR A 225 -33.28 9.13 8.44
N CYS A 226 -33.21 10.08 9.39
CA CYS A 226 -33.85 9.91 10.70
C CYS A 226 -35.38 9.97 10.64
N SER A 227 -35.93 10.69 9.65
CA SER A 227 -37.37 10.84 9.46
C SER A 227 -38.03 9.56 8.95
N PHE A 228 -37.40 8.84 8.02
CA PHE A 228 -37.94 7.59 7.48
C PHE A 228 -37.96 6.45 8.50
N ILE A 229 -36.90 6.31 9.31
CA ILE A 229 -36.84 5.29 10.37
C ILE A 229 -37.87 5.58 11.48
N CYS A 230 -38.07 6.86 11.84
CA CYS A 230 -39.11 7.24 12.80
C CYS A 230 -40.52 6.94 12.29
N VAL A 231 -40.84 7.26 11.03
CA VAL A 231 -42.18 7.02 10.48
C VAL A 231 -42.49 5.53 10.37
N PHE A 232 -41.52 4.70 9.96
CA PHE A 232 -41.70 3.25 9.89
C PHE A 232 -41.89 2.61 11.28
N CYS A 233 -41.12 3.05 12.27
CA CYS A 233 -41.31 2.61 13.67
C CYS A 233 -42.67 3.01 14.22
N ILE A 234 -43.16 4.22 13.94
CA ILE A 234 -44.48 4.67 14.39
C ILE A 234 -45.59 3.85 13.72
N ILE A 235 -45.49 3.55 12.42
CA ILE A 235 -46.48 2.73 11.71
C ILE A 235 -46.50 1.29 12.27
N LEU A 236 -45.33 0.69 12.53
CA LEU A 236 -45.22 -0.63 13.14
C LEU A 236 -45.83 -0.65 14.55
N ILE A 237 -45.54 0.34 15.39
CA ILE A 237 -46.11 0.44 16.74
C ILE A 237 -47.64 0.59 16.68
N LEU A 238 -48.16 1.41 15.77
CA LEU A 238 -49.61 1.58 15.59
C LEU A 238 -50.29 0.31 15.07
N TYR A 239 -49.64 -0.43 14.17
CA TYR A 239 -50.13 -1.71 13.66
C TYR A 239 -50.19 -2.81 14.74
N TYR A 240 -49.13 -2.93 15.55
CA TYR A 240 -49.11 -3.93 16.64
C TYR A 240 -50.04 -3.58 17.80
N THR A 241 -50.23 -2.29 18.10
CA THR A 241 -51.18 -1.88 19.15
C THR A 241 -52.63 -2.07 18.72
N THR A 242 -52.99 -1.84 17.45
CA THR A 242 -54.33 -2.14 16.94
C THR A 242 -54.62 -3.64 16.87
N LEU A 243 -53.62 -4.47 16.53
CA LEU A 243 -53.71 -5.93 16.62
C LEU A 243 -53.92 -6.43 18.06
N CYS A 244 -53.22 -5.85 19.04
CA CYS A 244 -53.42 -6.19 20.46
C CYS A 244 -54.81 -5.79 20.99
N ILE A 245 -55.37 -4.66 20.53
CA ILE A 245 -56.72 -4.23 20.93
C ILE A 245 -57.81 -5.13 20.31
N CYS A 246 -57.55 -5.75 19.15
CA CYS A 246 -58.48 -6.69 18.53
C CYS A 246 -58.39 -8.12 19.09
N TYR A 247 -57.41 -8.43 19.95
CA TYR A 247 -57.18 -9.76 20.51
C TYR A 247 -57.46 -9.86 22.02
N ILE A 248 -58.05 -8.81 22.62
CA ILE A 248 -58.61 -8.77 23.98
C ILE A 248 -60.13 -8.66 23.87
#